data_AF-A0A9X1FYC8-F1
#
_entry.id   AF-A0A9X1FYC8-F1
#
_cell.length_a   1.000
_cell.length_b   1.000
_cell.length_c   1.000
_cell.angle_alpha   90.00
_cell.angle_beta   90.00
_cell.angle_gamma   90.00
#
_symmetry.space_group_name_H-M   'P 1'
#
loop_
_entity.id
_entity.type
_entity.pdbx_description
1 polymer ?
#
loop_
_entity_poly.entity_id
_entity_poly.type
_entity_poly.pdbx_seq_one_letter_code
_entity_poly.pdbx_strand_id
1 'polypeptide(L)'
;MPFEFSDQRPLPPRISRSIARRVDLAQAWRERLDVPLMRFGLTRGGWGKHLFRAGNFLNDLLQGAGAGHWPQHPGRAHLAALQTDLRFREKPVYRNYWHDPERNALIGLHLGIDLNRFDGRYYLIENNIGPAMREMRRAIYPEPIDPVLSGLAEVADEHGFRTITLYARRWSEAQLEEVRLASVELGVQIEPVQSYGTLPPIPGVRLVSRMPDPLPRDSLHVIYRPVFMTPMMHWVHDKELVQVWYSRLVDSIDTRLATVEWGRSLFIPPHRGDRWPNLVVKLAEIDKGRAVVIGRFDTEAEARAALGLPDSGEAVPDVFRDVAGNWLLGLFDGKRRVNYQGFAPAEIVEGRLRSIRLHGFVSPLGNRFLSAHGLIAGQELPETLENGLLGKHDAFVLKRATALRFERLGDAVEEELVQVTKDFGQIMGRAIRERFDVTPND
;
A
#
# COMPACT_ATOMS: atom_id res chain seq x y z
N MET A 1 0.16 19.99 -18.33
CA MET A 1 1.34 19.32 -18.92
C MET A 1 1.64 18.09 -18.09
N PRO A 2 1.70 16.88 -18.67
CA PRO A 2 2.16 15.71 -17.93
C PRO A 2 3.62 15.95 -17.55
N PHE A 3 3.94 15.82 -16.26
CA PHE A 3 5.30 15.89 -15.77
C PHE A 3 6.09 14.74 -16.40
N GLU A 4 7.06 15.07 -17.24
CA GLU A 4 8.03 14.07 -17.70
C GLU A 4 8.83 13.57 -16.49
N PHE A 5 8.89 12.25 -16.34
CA PHE A 5 9.83 11.55 -15.46
C PHE A 5 11.30 11.73 -15.87
N SER A 6 11.60 12.63 -16.81
CA SER A 6 12.85 12.68 -17.56
C SER A 6 14.06 13.20 -16.78
N ASP A 7 13.91 13.66 -15.55
CA ASP A 7 15.02 14.23 -14.77
C ASP A 7 15.42 13.46 -13.51
N GLN A 8 15.09 12.17 -13.40
CA GLN A 8 15.92 11.28 -12.58
C GLN A 8 17.21 10.95 -13.33
N ARG A 9 18.12 11.93 -13.43
CA ARG A 9 19.50 11.63 -13.85
C ARG A 9 20.02 10.51 -12.95
N PRO A 10 20.65 9.47 -13.52
CA PRO A 10 21.22 8.39 -12.73
C PRO A 10 22.10 9.01 -11.65
N LEU A 11 21.89 8.58 -10.40
CA LEU A 11 22.66 9.13 -9.31
C LEU A 11 24.14 8.89 -9.55
N PRO A 12 25.03 9.83 -9.14
CA PRO A 12 26.46 9.60 -9.18
C PRO A 12 26.81 8.23 -8.56
N PRO A 13 27.65 7.39 -9.19
CA PRO A 13 27.92 6.02 -8.74
C PRO A 13 28.37 5.90 -7.28
N ARG A 14 28.98 6.96 -6.72
CA ARG A 14 29.35 7.03 -5.30
C ARG A 14 28.11 7.10 -4.39
N ILE A 15 27.09 7.85 -4.77
CA ILE A 15 25.83 8.00 -4.02
C ILE A 15 25.04 6.69 -4.10
N SER A 16 24.93 6.09 -5.28
CA SER A 16 24.25 4.79 -5.47
C SER A 16 24.89 3.68 -4.63
N ARG A 17 26.22 3.57 -4.63
CA ARG A 17 26.96 2.62 -3.76
C ARG A 17 26.76 2.88 -2.27
N SER A 18 26.77 4.15 -1.86
CA SER A 18 26.50 4.54 -0.47
C SER A 18 25.09 4.12 -0.04
N ILE A 19 24.08 4.38 -0.88
CA ILE A 19 22.69 3.98 -0.62
C ILE A 19 22.56 2.46 -0.52
N ALA A 20 23.11 1.70 -1.49
CA ALA A 20 23.08 0.23 -1.47
C ALA A 20 23.70 -0.33 -0.18
N ARG A 21 24.90 0.13 0.18
CA ARG A 21 25.58 -0.30 1.42
C ARG A 21 24.75 0.00 2.67
N ARG A 22 24.05 1.14 2.72
CA ARG A 22 23.20 1.50 3.86
C ARG A 22 21.95 0.60 3.94
N VAL A 23 21.38 0.21 2.80
CA VAL A 23 20.29 -0.77 2.74
C VAL A 23 20.77 -2.14 3.27
N ASP A 24 21.93 -2.61 2.82
CA ASP A 24 22.49 -3.91 3.26
C ASP A 24 22.75 -3.93 4.77
N LEU A 25 23.36 -2.85 5.30
CA LEU A 25 23.59 -2.69 6.73
C LEU A 25 22.29 -2.65 7.52
N ALA A 26 21.27 -1.94 7.03
CA ALA A 26 19.95 -1.90 7.67
C ALA A 26 19.30 -3.28 7.71
N GLN A 27 19.37 -4.05 6.61
CA GLN A 27 18.82 -5.41 6.55
C GLN A 27 19.60 -6.38 7.45
N ALA A 28 20.93 -6.28 7.52
CA ALA A 28 21.77 -7.06 8.43
C ALA A 28 21.50 -6.72 9.90
N TRP A 29 21.33 -5.44 10.22
CA TRP A 29 20.95 -4.98 11.56
C TRP A 29 19.59 -5.54 11.97
N ARG A 30 18.60 -5.46 11.07
CA ARG A 30 17.25 -6.03 11.29
C ARG A 30 17.31 -7.50 11.65
N GLU A 31 18.05 -8.29 10.87
CA GLU A 31 18.19 -9.73 11.07
C GLU A 31 18.85 -10.07 12.42
N ARG A 32 19.89 -9.32 12.80
CA ARG A 32 20.56 -9.48 14.10
C ARG A 32 19.67 -9.10 15.28
N LEU A 33 18.72 -8.18 15.11
CA LEU A 33 17.76 -7.80 16.15
C LEU A 33 16.57 -8.74 16.26
N ASP A 34 16.07 -9.26 15.14
CA ASP A 34 14.82 -10.03 15.11
C ASP A 34 14.95 -11.40 15.78
N VAL A 35 16.11 -12.03 15.68
CA VAL A 35 16.37 -13.35 16.30
C VAL A 35 16.39 -13.26 17.84
N PRO A 36 17.16 -12.36 18.49
CA PRO A 36 17.13 -12.19 19.93
C PRO A 36 15.78 -11.73 20.45
N LEU A 37 15.13 -10.74 19.81
CA LEU A 37 13.84 -10.22 20.27
C LEU A 37 12.79 -11.32 20.35
N MET A 38 12.68 -12.16 19.31
CA MET A 38 11.81 -13.34 19.35
C MET A 38 12.17 -14.30 20.48
N ARG A 39 13.46 -14.63 20.65
CA ARG A 39 13.93 -15.60 21.64
C ARG A 39 13.58 -15.19 23.07
N PHE A 40 13.56 -13.90 23.36
CA PHE A 40 13.23 -13.37 24.69
C PHE A 40 11.74 -13.02 24.86
N GLY A 41 10.88 -13.35 23.88
CA GLY A 41 9.46 -12.97 23.93
C GLY A 41 9.23 -11.45 23.93
N LEU A 42 10.27 -10.65 23.67
CA LEU A 42 10.25 -9.20 23.65
C LEU A 42 9.66 -8.72 22.34
N THR A 43 8.34 -8.51 22.33
CA THR A 43 7.64 -7.98 21.16
C THR A 43 8.39 -6.80 20.53
N ARG A 44 8.29 -6.62 19.21
CA ARG A 44 8.60 -5.33 18.55
C ARG A 44 7.59 -4.25 18.96
N GLY A 45 7.34 -4.12 20.27
CA GLY A 45 6.78 -2.94 20.91
C GLY A 45 7.56 -1.69 20.56
N GLY A 46 7.13 -0.56 21.11
CA GLY A 46 7.68 0.77 20.80
C GLY A 46 9.22 0.80 20.71
N TRP A 47 9.93 0.12 21.60
CA TRP A 47 11.39 0.12 21.66
C TRP A 47 12.10 -0.53 20.47
N GLY A 48 11.63 -1.66 19.94
CA GLY A 48 12.29 -2.37 18.84
C GLY A 48 12.34 -1.57 17.53
N LYS A 49 11.27 -0.83 17.22
CA LYS A 49 11.25 0.11 16.07
C LYS A 49 12.23 1.28 16.29
N HIS A 50 12.40 1.74 17.53
CA HIS A 50 13.32 2.84 17.85
C HIS A 50 14.77 2.37 17.77
N LEU A 51 15.09 1.16 18.23
CA LEU A 51 16.42 0.56 18.08
C LEU A 51 16.80 0.31 16.60
N PHE A 52 15.84 -0.15 15.80
CA PHE A 52 16.05 -0.28 14.35
C PHE A 52 16.33 1.08 13.70
N ARG A 53 15.51 2.09 14.00
CA ARG A 53 15.68 3.46 13.48
C ARG A 53 17.00 4.10 13.95
N ALA A 54 17.35 3.94 15.22
CA ALA A 54 18.59 4.47 15.80
C ALA A 54 19.83 3.81 15.17
N GLY A 55 19.81 2.49 14.98
CA GLY A 55 20.90 1.78 14.28
C GLY A 55 21.07 2.25 12.84
N ASN A 56 19.97 2.41 12.09
CA ASN A 56 20.02 2.97 10.74
C ASN A 56 20.49 4.43 10.73
N PHE A 57 20.07 5.22 11.71
CA PHE A 57 20.48 6.62 11.83
C PHE A 57 21.98 6.74 12.12
N LEU A 58 22.51 5.88 12.99
CA LEU A 58 23.95 5.80 13.25
C LEU A 58 24.74 5.37 12.00
N ASN A 59 24.23 4.39 11.25
CA ASN A 59 24.83 4.01 9.96
C ASN A 59 24.84 5.19 8.98
N ASP A 60 23.75 5.96 8.93
CA ASP A 60 23.62 7.14 8.07
C ASP A 60 24.57 8.27 8.51
N LEU A 61 24.76 8.49 9.81
CA LEU A 61 25.75 9.41 10.37
C LEU A 61 27.18 9.05 9.93
N LEU A 62 27.56 7.79 10.13
CA LEU A 62 28.91 7.29 9.81
C LEU A 62 29.20 7.37 8.31
N GLN A 63 28.22 7.05 7.47
CA GLN A 63 28.37 7.12 6.01
C GLN A 63 28.33 8.57 5.50
N GLY A 64 27.49 9.43 6.09
CA GLY A 64 27.42 10.85 5.73
C GLY A 64 28.73 11.59 6.04
N ALA A 65 29.32 11.31 7.21
CA ALA A 65 30.63 11.83 7.59
C ALA A 65 31.74 11.39 6.61
N GLY A 66 31.73 10.13 6.15
CA GLY A 66 32.69 9.63 5.17
C GLY A 66 32.42 10.06 3.71
N ALA A 67 31.18 10.42 3.37
CA ALA A 67 30.79 10.83 2.03
C ALA A 67 30.84 12.35 1.80
N GLY A 68 30.97 13.14 2.87
CA GLY A 68 31.00 14.61 2.80
C GLY A 68 29.63 15.23 2.51
N HIS A 69 28.54 14.47 2.68
CA HIS A 69 27.18 14.97 2.50
C HIS A 69 26.20 14.27 3.44
N TRP A 70 25.17 15.01 3.86
CA TRP A 70 24.11 14.46 4.70
C TRP A 70 23.11 13.64 3.85
N PRO A 71 22.61 12.49 4.31
CA PRO A 71 21.56 11.75 3.61
C PRO A 71 20.22 12.49 3.68
N GLN A 72 19.47 12.50 2.57
CA GLN A 72 18.14 13.13 2.50
C GLN A 72 17.10 12.47 3.44
N HIS A 73 17.29 11.17 3.76
CA HIS A 73 16.40 10.39 4.62
C HIS A 73 17.17 9.64 5.72
N PRO A 74 17.61 10.33 6.80
CA PRO A 74 18.35 9.70 7.89
C PRO A 74 17.55 8.58 8.58
N GLY A 75 18.18 7.44 8.82
CA GLY A 75 17.55 6.25 9.39
C GLY A 75 16.67 5.44 8.43
N ARG A 76 16.53 5.88 7.17
CA ARG A 76 15.61 5.32 6.18
C ARG A 76 16.25 5.12 4.81
N ALA A 77 17.43 4.49 4.80
CA ALA A 77 18.16 4.18 3.56
C ALA A 77 17.32 3.47 2.48
N HIS A 78 16.35 2.64 2.87
CA HIS A 78 15.44 2.01 1.92
C HIS A 78 14.53 3.03 1.21
N LEU A 79 13.98 4.04 1.90
CA LEU A 79 13.19 5.08 1.23
C LEU A 79 14.03 5.91 0.26
N ALA A 80 15.26 6.23 0.65
CA ALA A 80 16.21 6.89 -0.25
C ALA A 80 16.45 6.03 -1.50
N ALA A 81 16.68 4.74 -1.32
CA ALA A 81 16.89 3.79 -2.42
C ALA A 81 15.64 3.61 -3.31
N LEU A 82 14.43 3.67 -2.75
CA LEU A 82 13.19 3.61 -3.54
C LEU A 82 13.05 4.81 -4.49
N GLN A 83 13.70 5.94 -4.20
CA GLN A 83 13.70 7.14 -5.04
C GLN A 83 14.79 7.16 -6.12
N THR A 84 15.63 6.12 -6.20
CA THR A 84 16.72 6.02 -7.20
C THR A 84 16.38 5.00 -8.28
N ASP A 85 17.34 4.66 -9.14
CA ASP A 85 17.29 3.57 -10.12
C ASP A 85 17.82 2.23 -9.58
N LEU A 86 18.24 2.17 -8.31
CA LEU A 86 18.83 0.97 -7.71
C LEU A 86 17.83 -0.18 -7.64
N ARG A 87 18.21 -1.33 -8.20
CA ARG A 87 17.46 -2.58 -8.07
C ARG A 87 17.74 -3.23 -6.71
N PHE A 88 16.68 -3.64 -6.03
CA PHE A 88 16.74 -4.21 -4.69
C PHE A 88 16.75 -5.73 -4.72
N ARG A 89 17.73 -6.30 -4.03
CA ARG A 89 17.74 -7.71 -3.66
C ARG A 89 17.20 -7.85 -2.24
N GLU A 90 15.97 -8.32 -2.09
CA GLU A 90 15.43 -8.64 -0.77
C GLU A 90 16.12 -9.91 -0.23
N LYS A 91 16.56 -9.85 1.03
CA LYS A 91 17.01 -11.07 1.73
C LYS A 91 15.88 -12.11 1.75
N PRO A 92 16.16 -13.41 1.55
CA PRO A 92 15.14 -14.46 1.48
C PRO A 92 14.09 -14.39 2.60
N VAL A 93 14.57 -14.21 3.83
CA VAL A 93 13.78 -14.12 5.06
C VAL A 93 12.81 -12.92 5.14
N TYR A 94 12.91 -11.94 4.24
CA TYR A 94 12.07 -10.74 4.17
C TYR A 94 11.38 -10.55 2.81
N ARG A 95 11.40 -11.55 1.92
CA ARG A 95 10.71 -11.46 0.64
C ARG A 95 9.20 -11.40 0.83
N ASN A 96 8.54 -10.52 0.08
CA ASN A 96 7.08 -10.43 0.03
C ASN A 96 6.50 -10.71 -1.36
N TYR A 97 7.35 -10.80 -2.37
CA TYR A 97 6.98 -11.08 -3.76
C TYR A 97 8.13 -11.85 -4.40
N TRP A 98 7.96 -13.16 -4.56
CA TRP A 98 9.04 -14.06 -4.97
C TRP A 98 8.52 -15.38 -5.53
N HIS A 99 9.21 -15.94 -6.51
CA HIS A 99 8.93 -17.28 -7.03
C HIS A 99 10.22 -18.11 -7.02
N ASP A 100 10.14 -19.31 -6.45
CA ASP A 100 11.19 -20.32 -6.41
C ASP A 100 10.73 -21.53 -7.23
N PRO A 101 11.14 -21.63 -8.52
CA PRO A 101 10.71 -22.72 -9.40
C PRO A 101 11.25 -24.09 -8.97
N GLU A 102 12.45 -24.17 -8.39
CA GLU A 102 13.05 -25.45 -7.98
C GLU A 102 12.25 -26.15 -6.86
N ARG A 103 11.59 -25.33 -6.05
CA ARG A 103 10.77 -25.77 -4.93
C ARG A 103 9.28 -25.74 -5.23
N ASN A 104 8.88 -25.18 -6.37
CA ASN A 104 7.49 -24.82 -6.64
C ASN A 104 6.90 -24.03 -5.46
N ALA A 105 7.55 -22.91 -5.12
CA ALA A 105 7.12 -22.07 -4.00
C ALA A 105 6.91 -20.63 -4.44
N LEU A 106 5.82 -20.02 -3.98
CA LEU A 106 5.40 -18.68 -4.37
C LEU A 106 5.17 -17.82 -3.14
N ILE A 107 5.67 -16.59 -3.16
CA ILE A 107 5.29 -15.53 -2.23
C ILE A 107 4.54 -14.47 -3.03
N GLY A 108 3.32 -14.17 -2.63
CA GLY A 108 2.50 -13.12 -3.24
C GLY A 108 1.79 -12.24 -2.23
N LEU A 109 1.19 -11.16 -2.73
CA LEU A 109 0.57 -10.11 -1.94
C LEU A 109 -0.95 -10.16 -2.09
N HIS A 110 -1.67 -10.14 -0.97
CA HIS A 110 -3.09 -9.79 -0.97
C HIS A 110 -3.22 -8.27 -0.84
N LEU A 111 -3.74 -7.62 -1.87
CA LEU A 111 -3.90 -6.18 -1.93
C LEU A 111 -5.38 -5.78 -1.98
N GLY A 112 -5.73 -4.74 -1.23
CA GLY A 112 -7.00 -4.03 -1.37
C GLY A 112 -6.80 -2.75 -2.18
N ILE A 113 -7.34 -2.70 -3.39
CA ILE A 113 -7.23 -1.58 -4.32
C ILE A 113 -8.51 -0.75 -4.19
N ASP A 114 -8.37 0.51 -3.75
CA ASP A 114 -9.49 1.46 -3.69
C ASP A 114 -9.63 2.13 -5.07
N LEU A 115 -10.79 1.96 -5.69
CA LEU A 115 -11.12 2.44 -7.02
C LEU A 115 -12.34 3.34 -6.98
N ASN A 116 -12.36 4.38 -7.80
CA ASN A 116 -13.60 5.06 -8.17
C ASN A 116 -13.93 4.72 -9.61
N ARG A 117 -15.20 4.35 -9.87
CA ARG A 117 -15.70 4.12 -11.23
C ARG A 117 -16.37 5.39 -11.74
N PHE A 118 -16.01 5.83 -12.94
CA PHE A 118 -16.63 6.96 -13.61
C PHE A 118 -16.39 6.88 -15.11
N ASP A 119 -17.44 7.16 -15.90
CA ASP A 119 -17.38 7.18 -17.37
C ASP A 119 -16.74 5.92 -17.97
N GLY A 120 -17.15 4.74 -17.48
CA GLY A 120 -16.63 3.44 -17.92
C GLY A 120 -15.20 3.10 -17.48
N ARG A 121 -14.51 4.00 -16.76
CA ARG A 121 -13.12 3.82 -16.29
C ARG A 121 -13.02 3.63 -14.78
N TYR A 122 -11.91 3.06 -14.33
CA TYR A 122 -11.58 2.79 -12.93
C TYR A 122 -10.35 3.59 -12.51
N TYR A 123 -10.57 4.61 -11.68
CA TYR A 123 -9.53 5.49 -11.17
C TYR A 123 -8.91 4.91 -9.90
N LEU A 124 -7.59 4.72 -9.91
CA LEU A 124 -6.86 4.27 -8.73
C LEU A 124 -6.78 5.38 -7.67
N ILE A 125 -7.36 5.11 -6.49
CA ILE A 125 -7.35 6.05 -5.37
C ILE A 125 -6.24 5.73 -4.38
N GLU A 126 -6.10 4.45 -4.02
CA GLU A 126 -5.11 3.99 -3.03
C GLU A 126 -4.92 2.48 -3.06
N ASN A 127 -3.67 2.02 -2.96
CA ASN A 127 -3.35 0.63 -2.64
C ASN A 127 -3.34 0.43 -1.13
N ASN A 128 -3.97 -0.63 -0.64
CA ASN A 128 -3.95 -0.98 0.77
C ASN A 128 -3.38 -2.38 0.96
N ILE A 129 -2.26 -2.42 1.65
CA ILE A 129 -1.61 -3.66 2.08
C ILE A 129 -2.31 -4.33 3.27
N GLY A 130 -3.29 -3.68 3.89
CA GLY A 130 -4.17 -4.24 4.92
C GLY A 130 -5.61 -4.32 4.43
N PRO A 131 -5.92 -5.15 3.42
CA PRO A 131 -7.27 -5.29 2.89
C PRO A 131 -8.23 -5.60 4.04
N ALA A 132 -9.27 -4.79 4.19
CA ALA A 132 -10.14 -4.80 5.35
C ALA A 132 -11.04 -6.05 5.36
N MET A 133 -10.51 -7.18 5.81
CA MET A 133 -11.27 -8.42 6.06
C MET A 133 -12.07 -8.28 7.36
N ARG A 134 -13.11 -7.43 7.32
CA ARG A 134 -14.03 -7.14 8.45
C ARG A 134 -15.25 -8.04 8.36
N GLU A 135 -15.88 -8.30 9.50
CA GLU A 135 -17.15 -9.05 9.58
C GLU A 135 -18.25 -8.44 8.69
N MET A 136 -18.35 -7.10 8.64
CA MET A 136 -19.30 -6.40 7.75
C MET A 136 -19.08 -6.72 6.27
N ARG A 137 -17.82 -6.92 5.84
CA ARG A 137 -17.51 -7.34 4.46
C ARG A 137 -17.88 -8.80 4.27
N ARG A 138 -17.63 -9.67 5.26
CA ARG A 138 -17.98 -11.08 5.14
C ARG A 138 -19.49 -11.29 5.01
N ALA A 139 -20.29 -10.48 5.71
CA ALA A 139 -21.75 -10.57 5.75
C ALA A 139 -22.46 -10.26 4.43
N ILE A 140 -21.82 -9.57 3.48
CA ILE A 140 -22.42 -9.28 2.16
C ILE A 140 -22.26 -10.43 1.15
N TYR A 141 -21.50 -11.46 1.49
CA TYR A 141 -21.28 -12.65 0.66
C TYR A 141 -22.11 -13.82 1.18
N PRO A 142 -23.08 -14.35 0.41
CA PRO A 142 -23.90 -15.49 0.81
C PRO A 142 -23.15 -16.82 0.78
N GLU A 143 -22.01 -16.89 0.10
CA GLU A 143 -21.20 -18.10 -0.01
C GLU A 143 -20.73 -18.56 1.39
N PRO A 144 -20.54 -19.87 1.63
CA PRO A 144 -20.14 -20.37 2.95
C PRO A 144 -18.70 -20.02 3.33
N ILE A 145 -17.82 -19.89 2.33
CA ILE A 145 -16.40 -19.51 2.50
C ILE A 145 -16.19 -18.10 1.94
N ASP A 146 -15.33 -17.32 2.58
CA ASP A 146 -14.89 -16.03 2.04
C ASP A 146 -14.31 -16.22 0.62
N PRO A 147 -14.81 -15.49 -0.40
CA PRO A 147 -14.29 -15.56 -1.78
C PRO A 147 -12.78 -15.33 -1.89
N VAL A 148 -12.18 -14.60 -0.95
CA VAL A 148 -10.72 -14.43 -0.89
C VAL A 148 -10.00 -15.75 -0.64
N LEU A 149 -10.51 -16.59 0.27
CA LEU A 149 -9.92 -17.90 0.53
C LEU A 149 -10.17 -18.86 -0.62
N SER A 150 -11.38 -18.85 -1.20
CA SER A 150 -11.72 -19.64 -2.38
C SER A 150 -10.80 -19.31 -3.56
N GLY A 151 -10.63 -18.04 -3.91
CA GLY A 151 -9.74 -17.64 -5.00
C GLY A 151 -8.27 -17.94 -4.75
N LEU A 152 -7.81 -17.96 -3.49
CA LEU A 152 -6.45 -18.40 -3.15
C LEU A 152 -6.29 -19.92 -3.27
N ALA A 153 -7.33 -20.69 -2.95
CA ALA A 153 -7.34 -22.14 -3.16
C ALA A 153 -7.32 -22.50 -4.65
N GLU A 154 -8.05 -21.76 -5.49
CA GLU A 154 -7.97 -21.91 -6.96
C GLU A 154 -6.55 -21.66 -7.47
N VAL A 155 -5.88 -20.60 -6.99
CA VAL A 155 -4.46 -20.33 -7.33
C VAL A 155 -3.56 -21.48 -6.85
N ALA A 156 -3.85 -22.07 -5.69
CA ALA A 156 -3.11 -23.23 -5.20
C ALA A 156 -3.28 -24.45 -6.10
N ASP A 157 -4.51 -24.75 -6.52
CA ASP A 157 -4.81 -25.86 -7.42
C ASP A 157 -4.15 -25.67 -8.80
N GLU A 158 -4.32 -24.50 -9.42
CA GLU A 158 -3.78 -24.17 -10.75
C GLU A 158 -2.25 -24.32 -10.85
N HIS A 159 -1.54 -24.07 -9.74
CA HIS A 159 -0.08 -24.13 -9.69
C HIS A 159 0.46 -25.34 -8.89
N GLY A 160 -0.42 -26.25 -8.45
CA GLY A 160 -0.02 -27.47 -7.74
C GLY A 160 0.56 -27.21 -6.34
N PHE A 161 0.17 -26.14 -5.66
CA PHE A 161 0.55 -25.88 -4.28
C PHE A 161 -0.31 -26.70 -3.32
N ARG A 162 0.34 -27.42 -2.40
CA ARG A 162 -0.32 -28.26 -1.39
C ARG A 162 -0.69 -27.50 -0.12
N THR A 163 0.00 -26.40 0.14
CA THR A 163 -0.17 -25.63 1.37
C THR A 163 -0.22 -24.14 1.07
N ILE A 164 -1.18 -23.45 1.70
CA ILE A 164 -1.32 -22.00 1.67
C ILE A 164 -0.98 -21.47 3.07
N THR A 165 0.11 -20.71 3.21
CA THR A 165 0.45 -20.03 4.46
C THR A 165 0.01 -18.56 4.39
N LEU A 166 -0.92 -18.16 5.25
CA LEU A 166 -1.44 -16.79 5.33
C LEU A 166 -0.72 -16.00 6.41
N TYR A 167 0.03 -14.97 6.02
CA TYR A 167 0.77 -14.11 6.94
C TYR A 167 -0.04 -12.89 7.33
N ALA A 168 -0.40 -12.76 8.60
CA ALA A 168 -1.06 -11.57 9.11
C ALA A 168 -0.50 -11.08 10.45
N ARG A 169 -0.58 -9.77 10.69
CA ARG A 169 -0.20 -9.19 11.98
C ARG A 169 -1.14 -9.55 13.12
N ARG A 170 -2.41 -9.82 12.78
CA ARG A 170 -3.48 -10.15 13.71
C ARG A 170 -4.56 -10.96 13.00
N TRP A 171 -5.09 -11.91 13.75
CA TRP A 171 -6.29 -12.67 13.43
C TRP A 171 -7.39 -12.36 14.45
N SER A 172 -8.65 -12.36 14.04
CA SER A 172 -9.78 -12.55 14.95
C SER A 172 -10.13 -14.04 15.02
N GLU A 173 -10.88 -14.43 16.04
CA GLU A 173 -11.37 -15.80 16.20
C GLU A 173 -12.23 -16.24 15.01
N ALA A 174 -13.16 -15.39 14.57
CA ALA A 174 -13.98 -15.63 13.37
C ALA A 174 -13.14 -15.88 12.11
N GLN A 175 -12.02 -15.17 11.94
CA GLN A 175 -11.13 -15.37 10.79
C GLN A 175 -10.37 -16.70 10.88
N LEU A 176 -9.96 -17.12 12.08
CA LEU A 176 -9.27 -18.40 12.25
C LEU A 176 -10.22 -19.57 12.00
N GLU A 177 -11.47 -19.44 12.47
CA GLU A 177 -12.50 -20.44 12.24
C GLU A 177 -12.84 -20.55 10.75
N GLU A 178 -12.95 -19.43 10.05
CA GLU A 178 -13.16 -19.42 8.61
C GLU A 178 -11.99 -20.04 7.82
N VAL A 179 -10.75 -19.81 8.24
CA VAL A 179 -9.57 -20.47 7.64
C VAL A 179 -9.59 -21.99 7.87
N ARG A 180 -9.99 -22.42 9.08
CA ARG A 180 -10.13 -23.85 9.41
C ARG A 180 -11.21 -24.51 8.55
N LEU A 181 -12.38 -23.87 8.44
CA LEU A 181 -13.48 -24.33 7.61
C LEU A 181 -13.06 -24.40 6.13
N ALA A 182 -12.46 -23.34 5.60
CA ALA A 182 -11.97 -23.30 4.22
C ALA A 182 -10.96 -24.40 3.91
N SER A 183 -10.07 -24.74 4.87
CA SER A 183 -9.10 -25.83 4.67
C SER A 183 -9.78 -27.19 4.46
N VAL A 184 -10.89 -27.44 5.17
CA VAL A 184 -11.65 -28.68 5.06
C VAL A 184 -12.47 -28.69 3.78
N GLU A 185 -13.24 -27.63 3.54
CA GLU A 185 -14.19 -27.54 2.42
C GLU A 185 -13.50 -27.46 1.06
N LEU A 186 -12.36 -26.77 0.98
CA LEU A 186 -11.63 -26.59 -0.28
C LEU A 186 -10.55 -27.66 -0.50
N GLY A 187 -10.34 -28.58 0.46
CA GLY A 187 -9.37 -29.66 0.33
C GLY A 187 -7.90 -29.23 0.26
N VAL A 188 -7.57 -28.00 0.67
CA VAL A 188 -6.20 -27.46 0.69
C VAL A 188 -5.78 -27.11 2.11
N GLN A 189 -4.54 -27.42 2.49
CA GLN A 189 -4.04 -27.06 3.83
C GLN A 189 -3.79 -25.55 3.91
N ILE A 190 -4.60 -24.81 4.68
CA ILE A 190 -4.43 -23.38 4.91
C ILE A 190 -3.91 -23.13 6.33
N GLU A 191 -2.71 -22.58 6.45
CA GLU A 191 -2.05 -22.28 7.71
C GLU A 191 -2.09 -20.78 8.03
N PRO A 192 -2.82 -20.34 9.07
CA PRO A 192 -2.69 -18.97 9.55
C PRO A 192 -1.38 -18.82 10.34
N VAL A 193 -0.60 -17.79 10.03
CA VAL A 193 0.56 -17.41 10.83
C VAL A 193 0.46 -15.98 11.29
N GLN A 194 0.90 -15.74 12.52
CA GLN A 194 0.93 -14.44 13.14
C GLN A 194 2.34 -13.85 13.05
N SER A 195 2.47 -12.63 12.57
CA SER A 195 3.76 -11.96 12.62
C SER A 195 4.09 -11.44 14.01
N TYR A 196 5.35 -11.59 14.38
CA TYR A 196 5.95 -11.00 15.56
C TYR A 196 5.81 -9.47 15.55
N GLY A 197 5.14 -8.91 16.56
CA GLY A 197 4.83 -7.48 16.60
C GLY A 197 4.30 -7.06 17.96
N THR A 198 3.63 -5.92 18.01
CA THR A 198 3.12 -5.29 19.26
C THR A 198 1.93 -6.01 19.92
N LEU A 199 1.49 -7.13 19.37
CA LEU A 199 0.28 -7.83 19.81
C LEU A 199 0.66 -9.14 20.47
N PRO A 200 -0.12 -9.60 21.48
CA PRO A 200 0.14 -10.87 22.12
C PRO A 200 0.01 -12.03 21.12
N PRO A 201 0.77 -13.12 21.31
CA PRO A 201 0.59 -14.35 20.55
C PRO A 201 -0.83 -14.90 20.72
N ILE A 202 -1.41 -15.43 19.65
CA ILE A 202 -2.70 -16.13 19.69
C ILE A 202 -2.43 -17.63 19.90
N PRO A 203 -3.04 -18.28 20.91
CA PRO A 203 -2.88 -19.72 21.12
C PRO A 203 -3.19 -20.53 19.86
N GLY A 204 -2.36 -21.53 19.54
CA GLY A 204 -2.51 -22.37 18.36
C GLY A 204 -2.11 -21.72 17.03
N VAL A 205 -1.80 -20.42 16.99
CA VAL A 205 -1.32 -19.73 15.78
C VAL A 205 0.19 -19.58 15.85
N ARG A 206 0.90 -20.09 14.84
CA ARG A 206 2.36 -20.02 14.77
C ARG A 206 2.83 -18.56 14.66
N LEU A 207 3.76 -18.17 15.53
CA LEU A 207 4.37 -16.84 15.56
C LEU A 207 5.67 -16.81 14.74
N VAL A 208 5.81 -15.83 13.84
CA VAL A 208 6.97 -15.70 12.93
C VAL A 208 7.48 -14.27 12.87
N SER A 209 8.80 -14.03 12.88
CA SER A 209 9.38 -12.71 12.55
C SER A 209 10.03 -12.63 11.17
N ARG A 210 10.05 -13.76 10.46
CA ARG A 210 10.67 -13.92 9.15
C ARG A 210 9.99 -15.00 8.33
N MET A 211 10.18 -14.96 7.02
CA MET A 211 9.85 -16.06 6.13
C MET A 211 10.77 -17.27 6.38
N PRO A 212 10.29 -18.50 6.11
CA PRO A 212 11.16 -19.67 6.01
C PRO A 212 12.26 -19.44 4.96
N ASP A 213 13.46 -19.92 5.25
CA ASP A 213 14.58 -19.95 4.31
C ASP A 213 15.34 -21.26 4.51
N PRO A 214 15.24 -22.22 3.57
CA PRO A 214 14.52 -22.12 2.30
C PRO A 214 12.98 -22.20 2.48
N LEU A 215 12.23 -21.83 1.43
CA LEU A 215 10.78 -22.04 1.39
C LEU A 215 10.43 -23.54 1.37
N PRO A 216 9.32 -23.96 1.99
CA PRO A 216 8.76 -25.30 1.80
C PRO A 216 8.46 -25.60 0.33
N ARG A 217 8.53 -26.86 -0.07
CA ARG A 217 8.14 -27.26 -1.43
C ARG A 217 6.62 -27.18 -1.62
N ASP A 218 6.19 -26.97 -2.85
CA ASP A 218 4.77 -26.96 -3.26
C ASP A 218 3.92 -26.02 -2.40
N SER A 219 4.40 -24.80 -2.15
CA SER A 219 3.83 -23.90 -1.14
C SER A 219 3.49 -22.51 -1.66
N LEU A 220 2.32 -22.02 -1.26
CA LEU A 220 1.84 -20.66 -1.50
C LEU A 220 1.92 -19.85 -0.20
N HIS A 221 2.76 -18.83 -0.17
CA HIS A 221 2.89 -17.89 0.93
C HIS A 221 2.21 -16.57 0.57
N VAL A 222 1.16 -16.20 1.31
CA VAL A 222 0.39 -14.99 1.04
C VAL A 222 0.63 -13.97 2.14
N ILE A 223 1.16 -12.79 1.77
CA ILE A 223 1.14 -11.63 2.66
C ILE A 223 -0.29 -11.12 2.73
N TYR A 224 -1.06 -11.70 3.65
CA TYR A 224 -2.48 -11.47 3.82
C TYR A 224 -2.76 -10.13 4.50
N ARG A 225 -1.89 -9.74 5.44
CA ARG A 225 -1.82 -8.40 6.05
C ARG A 225 -0.35 -8.04 6.25
N PRO A 226 0.01 -6.75 6.42
CA PRO A 226 1.40 -6.34 6.49
C PRO A 226 2.05 -6.92 7.75
N VAL A 227 2.99 -7.84 7.54
CA VAL A 227 3.73 -8.54 8.60
C VAL A 227 5.13 -7.95 8.79
N PHE A 228 5.75 -7.54 7.68
CA PHE A 228 7.09 -7.01 7.62
C PHE A 228 7.03 -5.71 6.80
N MET A 229 7.29 -4.55 7.41
CA MET A 229 7.54 -3.35 6.61
C MET A 229 8.90 -3.55 5.93
N THR A 230 8.88 -3.94 4.65
CA THR A 230 10.08 -4.10 3.81
C THR A 230 10.06 -3.04 2.72
N PRO A 231 11.18 -2.84 1.99
CA PRO A 231 11.21 -1.93 0.86
C PRO A 231 10.11 -2.23 -0.17
N MET A 232 9.84 -3.52 -0.46
CA MET A 232 8.74 -3.92 -1.34
C MET A 232 7.38 -3.43 -0.83
N MET A 233 7.07 -3.67 0.44
CA MET A 233 5.79 -3.25 1.02
C MET A 233 5.62 -1.72 1.03
N HIS A 234 6.71 -0.98 1.23
CA HIS A 234 6.70 0.48 1.08
C HIS A 234 6.49 0.89 -0.39
N TRP A 235 7.14 0.23 -1.35
CA TRP A 235 7.02 0.55 -2.78
C TRP A 235 5.60 0.40 -3.33
N VAL A 236 4.87 -0.63 -2.89
CA VAL A 236 3.51 -0.93 -3.37
C VAL A 236 2.40 -0.17 -2.62
N HIS A 237 2.71 0.40 -1.45
CA HIS A 237 1.73 1.07 -0.57
C HIS A 237 1.91 2.59 -0.47
N ASP A 238 3.14 3.10 -0.59
CA ASP A 238 3.41 4.53 -0.49
C ASP A 238 2.69 5.28 -1.59
N LYS A 239 1.77 6.18 -1.21
CA LYS A 239 0.84 6.83 -2.13
C LYS A 239 1.57 7.58 -3.25
N GLU A 240 2.71 8.18 -2.97
CA GLU A 240 3.47 8.90 -3.98
C GLU A 240 4.18 7.92 -4.91
N LEU A 241 4.90 6.93 -4.37
CA LEU A 241 5.58 5.93 -5.20
C LEU A 241 4.60 5.19 -6.10
N VAL A 242 3.42 4.84 -5.58
CA VAL A 242 2.32 4.26 -6.36
C VAL A 242 1.91 5.17 -7.51
N GLN A 243 1.62 6.45 -7.24
CA GLN A 243 1.25 7.39 -8.30
C GLN A 243 2.35 7.56 -9.35
N VAL A 244 3.61 7.62 -8.92
CA VAL A 244 4.82 7.67 -9.76
C VAL A 244 4.86 6.52 -10.77
N TRP A 245 4.92 5.27 -10.31
CA TRP A 245 5.07 4.16 -11.25
C TRP A 245 3.78 3.85 -12.00
N TYR A 246 2.62 4.05 -11.38
CA TYR A 246 1.32 3.76 -11.98
C TYR A 246 1.02 4.72 -13.12
N SER A 247 1.20 6.04 -12.92
CA SER A 247 0.94 7.03 -13.97
C SER A 247 1.82 6.87 -15.20
N ARG A 248 3.08 6.47 -15.01
CA ARG A 248 3.99 6.18 -16.12
C ARG A 248 3.60 4.93 -16.91
N LEU A 249 3.01 3.92 -16.25
CA LEU A 249 2.82 2.59 -16.83
C LEU A 249 1.39 2.29 -17.28
N VAL A 250 0.37 2.95 -16.73
CA VAL A 250 -1.02 2.67 -17.10
C VAL A 250 -1.29 2.96 -18.58
N ASP A 251 -0.70 4.03 -19.11
CA ASP A 251 -0.87 4.43 -20.53
C ASP A 251 -0.11 3.49 -21.49
N SER A 252 0.69 2.57 -20.97
CA SER A 252 1.40 1.57 -21.78
C SER A 252 0.58 0.32 -22.09
N ILE A 253 -0.65 0.23 -21.58
CA ILE A 253 -1.57 -0.88 -21.85
C ILE A 253 -2.96 -0.34 -22.23
N ASP A 254 -3.67 -1.06 -23.08
CA ASP A 254 -5.08 -0.78 -23.37
C ASP A 254 -5.93 -1.30 -22.21
N THR A 255 -6.47 -0.39 -21.40
CA THR A 255 -7.13 -0.74 -20.14
C THR A 255 -8.21 0.26 -19.75
N ARG A 256 -9.18 -0.20 -18.97
CA ARG A 256 -10.17 0.65 -18.29
C ARG A 256 -9.62 1.35 -17.05
N LEU A 257 -8.44 0.93 -16.58
CA LEU A 257 -7.73 1.63 -15.51
C LEU A 257 -7.40 3.06 -15.94
N ALA A 258 -7.43 3.98 -14.97
CA ALA A 258 -7.18 5.38 -15.19
C ALA A 258 -6.39 5.99 -14.05
N THR A 259 -5.55 6.97 -14.41
CA THR A 259 -4.88 7.83 -13.46
C THR A 259 -5.70 9.07 -13.18
N VAL A 260 -5.47 9.55 -11.98
CA VAL A 260 -5.82 10.88 -11.52
C VAL A 260 -4.67 11.83 -11.82
N GLU A 261 -4.98 13.05 -12.20
CA GLU A 261 -3.96 14.11 -12.25
C GLU A 261 -3.37 14.31 -10.85
N TRP A 262 -2.06 14.46 -10.75
CA TRP A 262 -1.40 14.60 -9.46
C TRP A 262 -0.06 15.35 -9.58
N GLY A 263 0.44 15.85 -8.44
CA GLY A 263 1.69 16.59 -8.37
C GLY A 263 2.27 16.68 -6.95
N ARG A 264 3.59 16.88 -6.86
CA ARG A 264 4.31 17.16 -5.60
C ARG A 264 4.19 18.61 -5.14
N SER A 265 3.87 19.49 -6.07
CA SER A 265 3.60 20.91 -5.84
C SER A 265 2.12 21.17 -6.07
N LEU A 266 1.62 22.22 -5.42
CA LEU A 266 0.24 22.63 -5.60
C LEU A 266 -0.03 22.93 -7.08
N PHE A 267 -1.16 22.44 -7.56
CA PHE A 267 -1.75 22.83 -8.84
C PHE A 267 -3.26 22.85 -8.66
N ILE A 268 -3.96 23.55 -9.56
CA ILE A 268 -5.42 23.53 -9.63
C ILE A 268 -5.82 22.61 -10.79
N PRO A 269 -6.43 21.44 -10.50
CA PRO A 269 -6.96 20.55 -11.52
C PRO A 269 -8.06 21.25 -12.33
N PRO A 270 -8.22 20.94 -13.63
CA PRO A 270 -9.31 21.46 -14.44
C PRO A 270 -10.67 21.19 -13.79
N HIS A 271 -11.53 22.20 -13.76
CA HIS A 271 -12.82 22.13 -13.08
C HIS A 271 -13.73 21.06 -13.69
N ARG A 272 -14.31 20.19 -12.84
CA ARG A 272 -15.25 19.13 -13.25
C ARG A 272 -16.66 19.40 -12.71
N GLY A 273 -17.16 20.61 -12.95
CA GLY A 273 -18.53 21.02 -12.61
C GLY A 273 -18.74 21.36 -11.13
N ASP A 274 -19.93 21.87 -10.79
CA ASP A 274 -20.15 22.59 -9.53
C ASP A 274 -20.37 21.72 -8.28
N ARG A 275 -20.31 20.41 -8.46
CA ARG A 275 -20.69 19.44 -7.42
C ARG A 275 -19.51 18.85 -6.66
N TRP A 276 -18.31 18.87 -7.25
CA TRP A 276 -17.17 18.09 -6.76
C TRP A 276 -16.04 18.99 -6.29
N PRO A 277 -15.29 18.60 -5.23
CA PRO A 277 -14.02 19.24 -4.97
C PRO A 277 -13.14 19.02 -6.21
N ASN A 278 -12.31 19.98 -6.57
CA ASN A 278 -11.35 19.76 -7.65
C ASN A 278 -10.04 19.17 -7.11
N LEU A 279 -9.69 19.49 -5.87
CA LEU A 279 -8.40 19.17 -5.27
C LEU A 279 -8.55 18.29 -4.01
N VAL A 280 -7.73 17.25 -3.96
CA VAL A 280 -7.52 16.37 -2.81
C VAL A 280 -6.05 16.46 -2.42
N VAL A 281 -5.77 16.87 -1.19
CA VAL A 281 -4.40 16.99 -0.66
C VAL A 281 -4.19 15.93 0.41
N LYS A 282 -3.11 15.15 0.28
CA LYS A 282 -2.82 14.00 1.14
C LYS A 282 -1.39 14.05 1.65
N LEU A 283 -1.16 13.68 2.92
CA LEU A 283 0.19 13.31 3.37
C LEU A 283 0.47 11.86 2.96
N ALA A 284 1.54 11.63 2.20
CA ALA A 284 1.85 10.34 1.57
C ALA A 284 1.92 9.18 2.60
N GLU A 285 2.53 9.45 3.77
CA GLU A 285 2.84 8.45 4.80
C GLU A 285 1.74 8.27 5.86
N ILE A 286 0.62 9.00 5.76
CA ILE A 286 -0.47 8.92 6.74
C ILE A 286 -1.70 8.28 6.10
N ASP A 287 -2.18 7.21 6.73
CA ASP A 287 -3.30 6.41 6.25
C ASP A 287 -4.64 6.78 6.92
N LYS A 288 -5.70 6.05 6.54
CA LYS A 288 -7.05 6.11 7.13
C LYS A 288 -7.74 7.47 7.00
N GLY A 289 -7.43 8.22 5.93
CA GLY A 289 -8.02 9.54 5.72
C GLY A 289 -7.66 10.57 6.79
N ARG A 290 -6.74 10.28 7.73
CA ARG A 290 -6.44 11.17 8.86
C ARG A 290 -5.75 12.45 8.43
N ALA A 291 -4.96 12.40 7.36
CA ALA A 291 -4.28 13.55 6.76
C ALA A 291 -4.68 13.69 5.29
N VAL A 292 -5.98 13.83 5.08
CA VAL A 292 -6.57 14.17 3.78
C VAL A 292 -7.42 15.41 3.99
N VAL A 293 -7.18 16.44 3.18
CA VAL A 293 -8.08 17.59 3.03
C VAL A 293 -8.55 17.65 1.59
N ILE A 294 -9.70 18.27 1.38
CA ILE A 294 -10.30 18.44 0.06
C ILE A 294 -10.83 19.87 -0.03
N GLY A 295 -10.83 20.39 -1.25
CA GLY A 295 -11.34 21.72 -1.50
C GLY A 295 -11.69 21.94 -2.94
N ARG A 296 -12.38 23.04 -3.16
CA ARG A 296 -12.72 23.57 -4.45
C ARG A 296 -12.10 24.95 -4.58
N PHE A 297 -11.32 25.19 -5.63
CA PHE A 297 -10.61 26.46 -5.81
C PHE A 297 -10.60 26.86 -7.27
N ASP A 298 -10.81 28.13 -7.57
CA ASP A 298 -10.73 28.62 -8.95
C ASP A 298 -9.28 28.99 -9.31
N THR A 299 -8.47 29.36 -8.31
CA THR A 299 -7.08 29.80 -8.53
C THR A 299 -6.08 29.16 -7.56
N GLU A 300 -4.81 29.09 -7.97
CA GLU A 300 -3.74 28.61 -7.09
C GLU A 300 -3.57 29.52 -5.86
N ALA A 301 -3.79 30.84 -6.03
CA ALA A 301 -3.69 31.81 -4.94
C ALA A 301 -4.72 31.54 -3.83
N GLU A 302 -5.97 31.24 -4.20
CA GLU A 302 -7.03 30.84 -3.26
C GLU A 302 -6.67 29.56 -2.51
N ALA A 303 -6.21 28.53 -3.24
CA ALA A 303 -5.81 27.27 -2.64
C ALA A 303 -4.63 27.46 -1.67
N ARG A 304 -3.64 28.28 -2.02
CA ARG A 304 -2.51 28.61 -1.15
C ARG A 304 -2.95 29.28 0.14
N ALA A 305 -3.79 30.30 0.03
CA ALA A 305 -4.32 31.02 1.19
C ALA A 305 -5.11 30.08 2.11
N ALA A 306 -6.01 29.27 1.54
CA ALA A 306 -6.85 28.36 2.31
C ALA A 306 -6.05 27.23 2.97
N LEU A 307 -5.05 26.66 2.28
CA LEU A 307 -4.18 25.62 2.81
C LEU A 307 -3.15 26.16 3.82
N GLY A 308 -2.98 27.48 3.91
CA GLY A 308 -1.90 28.13 4.65
C GLY A 308 -0.54 27.63 4.17
N LEU A 309 -0.32 27.64 2.85
CA LEU A 309 0.97 27.26 2.28
C LEU A 309 1.97 28.41 2.45
N PRO A 310 3.16 28.18 3.04
CA PRO A 310 4.21 29.18 3.05
C PRO A 310 4.82 29.32 1.65
N ASP A 311 5.55 30.42 1.42
CA ASP A 311 6.11 30.76 0.10
C ASP A 311 7.04 29.68 -0.47
N SER A 312 7.65 28.84 0.38
CA SER A 312 8.43 27.67 -0.06
C SER A 312 7.52 26.53 -0.53
N GLY A 313 7.50 26.24 -1.84
CA GLY A 313 6.61 25.24 -2.46
C GLY A 313 6.77 23.76 -2.05
N GLU A 314 7.63 23.45 -1.07
CA GLU A 314 7.84 22.09 -0.52
C GLU A 314 7.37 21.93 0.93
N ALA A 315 6.78 22.96 1.54
CA ALA A 315 6.36 22.89 2.93
C ALA A 315 5.06 22.09 3.10
N VAL A 316 4.90 21.55 4.31
CA VAL A 316 3.64 20.92 4.72
C VAL A 316 2.59 22.03 4.93
N PRO A 317 1.40 21.94 4.30
CA PRO A 317 0.31 22.87 4.53
C PRO A 317 -0.03 23.05 6.01
N ASP A 318 -0.40 24.27 6.41
CA ASP A 318 -0.73 24.61 7.79
C ASP A 318 -1.92 23.80 8.33
N VAL A 319 -2.86 23.46 7.45
CA VAL A 319 -4.01 22.58 7.75
C VAL A 319 -3.61 21.20 8.25
N PHE A 320 -2.36 20.79 8.05
CA PHE A 320 -1.82 19.55 8.58
C PHE A 320 -0.93 19.73 9.81
N ARG A 321 -0.66 20.94 10.31
CA ARG A 321 0.30 21.20 11.42
C ARG A 321 0.06 20.31 12.63
N ASP A 322 -1.18 20.14 13.07
CA ASP A 322 -1.50 19.35 14.27
C ASP A 322 -1.27 17.84 14.07
N VAL A 323 -1.53 17.36 12.85
CA VAL A 323 -1.21 15.98 12.45
C VAL A 323 0.29 15.85 12.13
N ALA A 324 0.95 16.98 11.88
CA ALA A 324 2.35 17.11 11.55
C ALA A 324 3.30 17.29 12.74
N GLY A 325 2.79 17.73 13.88
CA GLY A 325 3.53 18.25 15.02
C GLY A 325 4.41 17.27 15.80
N ASN A 326 4.58 16.04 15.33
CA ASN A 326 5.55 15.13 15.93
C ASN A 326 6.93 15.41 15.33
N TRP A 327 7.62 16.44 15.81
CA TRP A 327 8.93 16.90 15.32
C TRP A 327 10.00 15.77 15.31
N LEU A 328 9.93 14.84 16.26
CA LEU A 328 10.76 13.63 16.28
C LEU A 328 10.48 12.72 15.07
N LEU A 329 9.23 12.62 14.61
CA LEU A 329 8.94 11.93 13.35
C LEU A 329 9.51 12.71 12.17
N GLY A 330 9.47 14.04 12.16
CA GLY A 330 10.10 14.86 11.11
C GLY A 330 11.62 14.64 10.97
N LEU A 331 12.33 14.35 12.07
CA LEU A 331 13.76 14.03 12.06
C LEU A 331 14.09 12.65 11.47
N PHE A 332 13.18 11.67 11.61
CA PHE A 332 13.39 10.28 11.16
C PHE A 332 12.57 9.87 9.94
N ASP A 333 11.56 10.66 9.55
CA ASP A 333 10.61 10.31 8.50
C ASP A 333 10.87 11.04 7.18
N GLY A 334 11.94 11.85 7.11
CA GLY A 334 12.21 12.73 5.97
C GLY A 334 11.21 13.88 5.92
N LYS A 335 11.37 14.79 4.94
CA LYS A 335 10.35 15.80 4.65
C LYS A 335 9.02 15.08 4.43
N ARG A 336 7.97 15.42 5.19
CA ARG A 336 6.64 14.87 4.97
C ARG A 336 6.19 15.22 3.56
N ARG A 337 6.02 14.22 2.71
CA ARG A 337 5.68 14.40 1.31
C ARG A 337 4.18 14.65 1.19
N VAL A 338 3.85 15.76 0.53
CA VAL A 338 2.48 16.18 0.25
C VAL A 338 2.17 15.76 -1.19
N ASN A 339 1.03 15.12 -1.38
CA ASN A 339 0.50 14.78 -2.69
C ASN A 339 -0.73 15.62 -2.97
N TYR A 340 -0.68 16.42 -4.02
CA TYR A 340 -1.81 17.15 -4.58
C TYR A 340 -2.41 16.28 -5.67
N GLN A 341 -3.70 16.02 -5.61
CA GLN A 341 -4.37 15.08 -6.50
C GLN A 341 -5.69 15.70 -6.98
N GLY A 342 -5.97 15.60 -8.27
CA GLY A 342 -7.30 15.87 -8.80
C GLY A 342 -8.33 14.95 -8.15
N PHE A 343 -9.50 15.48 -7.83
CA PHE A 343 -10.58 14.64 -7.34
C PHE A 343 -11.00 13.64 -8.43
N ALA A 344 -10.95 12.36 -8.09
CA ALA A 344 -11.46 11.29 -8.94
C ALA A 344 -12.98 11.19 -8.74
N PRO A 345 -13.80 11.47 -9.77
CA PRO A 345 -15.22 11.27 -9.68
C PRO A 345 -15.54 9.80 -9.36
N ALA A 346 -16.63 9.58 -8.64
CA ALA A 346 -17.09 8.27 -8.21
C ALA A 346 -18.55 8.07 -8.60
N GLU A 347 -19.02 6.83 -8.56
CA GLU A 347 -20.44 6.54 -8.72
C GLU A 347 -21.24 7.07 -7.54
N ILE A 348 -22.44 7.56 -7.83
CA ILE A 348 -23.37 8.04 -6.81
C ILE A 348 -24.54 7.08 -6.71
N VAL A 349 -24.77 6.56 -5.50
CA VAL A 349 -25.87 5.65 -5.19
C VAL A 349 -26.65 6.26 -4.03
N GLU A 350 -27.96 6.46 -4.21
CA GLU A 350 -28.82 7.06 -3.17
C GLU A 350 -28.29 8.41 -2.65
N GLY A 351 -27.76 9.26 -3.54
CA GLY A 351 -27.17 10.54 -3.17
C GLY A 351 -25.81 10.47 -2.46
N ARG A 352 -25.24 9.27 -2.29
CA ARG A 352 -23.99 9.02 -1.55
C ARG A 352 -22.87 8.56 -2.47
N LEU A 353 -21.63 8.87 -2.11
CA LEU A 353 -20.46 8.41 -2.84
C LEU A 353 -20.27 6.90 -2.66
N ARG A 354 -20.10 6.17 -3.77
CA ARG A 354 -19.69 4.76 -3.79
C ARG A 354 -18.28 4.63 -4.38
N SER A 355 -17.36 4.09 -3.60
CA SER A 355 -16.07 3.59 -4.09
C SER A 355 -16.10 2.07 -4.16
N ILE A 356 -15.19 1.47 -4.92
CA ILE A 356 -15.02 0.03 -5.03
C ILE A 356 -13.75 -0.37 -4.29
N ARG A 357 -13.86 -1.33 -3.39
CA ARG A 357 -12.72 -2.06 -2.84
C ARG A 357 -12.55 -3.34 -3.65
N LEU A 358 -11.52 -3.38 -4.47
CA LEU A 358 -11.10 -4.59 -5.20
C LEU A 358 -10.05 -5.34 -4.38
N HIS A 359 -10.21 -6.65 -4.21
CA HIS A 359 -9.22 -7.55 -3.63
C HIS A 359 -8.53 -8.35 -4.71
N GLY A 360 -7.23 -8.16 -4.86
CA GLY A 360 -6.39 -8.91 -5.79
C GLY A 360 -5.29 -9.68 -5.08
N PHE A 361 -5.00 -10.88 -5.55
CA PHE A 361 -3.74 -11.56 -5.28
C PHE A 361 -2.77 -11.24 -6.41
N VAL A 362 -1.58 -10.74 -6.07
CA VAL A 362 -0.55 -10.40 -7.06
C VAL A 362 0.73 -11.15 -6.73
N SER A 363 1.27 -11.83 -7.74
CA SER A 363 2.45 -12.68 -7.59
C SER A 363 3.29 -12.71 -8.88
N PRO A 364 4.56 -13.17 -8.81
CA PRO A 364 5.39 -13.33 -10.00
C PRO A 364 4.79 -14.27 -11.07
N LEU A 365 3.99 -15.26 -10.67
CA LEU A 365 3.39 -16.23 -11.59
C LEU A 365 2.08 -15.74 -12.23
N GLY A 366 1.41 -14.78 -11.61
CA GLY A 366 0.12 -14.31 -12.09
C GLY A 366 -0.64 -13.48 -11.07
N ASN A 367 -1.72 -12.89 -11.55
CA ASN A 367 -2.63 -12.07 -10.76
C ASN A 367 -4.00 -12.71 -10.75
N ARG A 368 -4.68 -12.66 -9.62
CA ARG A 368 -6.01 -13.25 -9.44
C ARG A 368 -6.95 -12.23 -8.81
N PHE A 369 -8.11 -12.05 -9.43
CA PHE A 369 -9.25 -11.42 -8.79
C PHE A 369 -9.75 -12.32 -7.67
N LEU A 370 -9.90 -11.78 -6.47
CA LEU A 370 -10.37 -12.54 -5.31
C LEU A 370 -11.78 -12.16 -4.91
N SER A 371 -12.11 -10.87 -4.96
CA SER A 371 -13.46 -10.32 -4.73
C SER A 371 -13.47 -8.82 -4.93
N ALA A 372 -14.66 -8.21 -5.03
CA ALA A 372 -14.81 -6.77 -4.90
C ALA A 372 -16.13 -6.39 -4.22
N HIS A 373 -16.17 -5.23 -3.58
CA HIS A 373 -17.39 -4.71 -2.96
C HIS A 373 -17.45 -3.19 -3.00
N GLY A 374 -18.68 -2.68 -3.00
CA GLY A 374 -18.97 -1.26 -2.84
C GLY A 374 -18.75 -0.80 -1.41
N LEU A 375 -18.16 0.39 -1.27
CA LEU A 375 -18.01 1.15 -0.04
C LEU A 375 -18.83 2.43 -0.19
N ILE A 376 -19.97 2.53 0.51
CA ILE A 376 -20.91 3.64 0.39
C ILE A 376 -20.78 4.58 1.58
N ALA A 377 -20.54 5.86 1.30
CA ALA A 377 -20.43 6.90 2.31
C ALA A 377 -21.69 6.96 3.18
N GLY A 378 -21.52 7.15 4.49
CA GLY A 378 -22.66 7.27 5.41
C GLY A 378 -23.39 8.62 5.33
N GLN A 379 -22.83 9.60 4.60
CA GLN A 379 -23.37 10.93 4.46
C GLN A 379 -23.68 11.19 2.98
N GLU A 380 -24.82 11.82 2.73
CA GLU A 380 -25.17 12.30 1.40
C GLU A 380 -24.23 13.41 0.95
N LEU A 381 -24.06 13.49 -0.36
CA LEU A 381 -23.27 14.52 -0.99
C LEU A 381 -24.10 15.79 -1.12
N PRO A 382 -23.50 16.98 -0.90
CA PRO A 382 -24.18 18.23 -1.16
C PRO A 382 -24.49 18.39 -2.66
N GLU A 383 -25.55 19.15 -2.96
CA GLU A 383 -25.95 19.46 -4.34
C GLU A 383 -24.94 20.38 -5.04
N THR A 384 -24.42 21.37 -4.30
CA THR A 384 -23.44 22.35 -4.78
C THR A 384 -22.31 22.51 -3.77
N LEU A 385 -21.11 22.82 -4.26
CA LEU A 385 -19.96 23.15 -3.42
C LEU A 385 -19.49 24.58 -3.65
N GLU A 386 -19.36 25.34 -2.57
CA GLU A 386 -18.70 26.64 -2.58
C GLU A 386 -17.18 26.49 -2.71
N ASN A 387 -16.53 27.58 -3.14
CA ASN A 387 -15.06 27.65 -3.18
C ASN A 387 -14.50 27.73 -1.75
N GLY A 388 -13.36 27.08 -1.54
CA GLY A 388 -12.67 26.96 -0.27
C GLY A 388 -12.43 25.52 0.15
N LEU A 389 -11.91 25.37 1.37
CA LEU A 389 -11.78 24.07 2.01
C LEU A 389 -13.13 23.58 2.52
N LEU A 390 -13.39 22.29 2.36
CA LEU A 390 -14.61 21.69 2.87
C LEU A 390 -14.51 21.49 4.39
N GLY A 391 -15.40 22.14 5.14
CA GLY A 391 -15.47 21.99 6.59
C GLY A 391 -15.95 20.61 7.06
N LYS A 392 -16.71 19.90 6.22
CA LYS A 392 -17.17 18.53 6.46
C LYS A 392 -16.88 17.66 5.23
N HIS A 393 -15.79 16.89 5.29
CA HIS A 393 -15.30 16.09 4.17
C HIS A 393 -15.63 14.59 4.24
N ASP A 394 -16.35 14.14 5.29
CA ASP A 394 -16.69 12.72 5.48
C ASP A 394 -17.49 12.12 4.31
N ALA A 395 -18.34 12.92 3.66
CA ALA A 395 -19.11 12.51 2.48
C ALA A 395 -18.23 12.14 1.28
N PHE A 396 -16.99 12.65 1.26
CA PHE A 396 -16.02 12.45 0.17
C PHE A 396 -14.85 11.54 0.57
N VAL A 397 -14.58 11.39 1.89
CA VAL A 397 -13.49 10.56 2.42
C VAL A 397 -14.06 9.37 3.19
N LEU A 398 -14.29 8.27 2.47
CA LEU A 398 -14.93 7.06 3.00
C LEU A 398 -14.26 6.47 4.25
N LYS A 399 -12.94 6.61 4.38
CA LYS A 399 -12.20 6.11 5.55
C LYS A 399 -12.46 6.92 6.83
N ARG A 400 -13.00 8.14 6.73
CA ARG A 400 -13.46 8.97 7.86
C ARG A 400 -14.97 8.89 8.10
N ALA A 401 -15.75 8.41 7.14
CA ALA A 401 -17.19 8.29 7.27
C ALA A 401 -17.56 7.42 8.48
N THR A 402 -18.33 8.00 9.41
CA THR A 402 -18.75 7.37 10.68
C THR A 402 -19.72 6.21 10.49
N ALA A 403 -20.31 6.04 9.30
CA ALA A 403 -21.31 5.01 8.99
C ALA A 403 -21.11 4.44 7.56
N LEU A 404 -20.00 3.75 7.33
CA LEU A 404 -19.71 3.11 6.03
C LEU A 404 -20.60 1.88 5.82
N ARG A 405 -21.34 1.83 4.70
CA ARG A 405 -22.11 0.65 4.28
C ARG A 405 -21.31 -0.15 3.24
N PHE A 406 -21.30 -1.48 3.41
CA PHE A 406 -20.74 -2.42 2.45
C PHE A 406 -21.86 -2.93 1.54
N GLU A 407 -21.57 -3.11 0.25
CA GLU A 407 -22.53 -3.58 -0.74
C GLU A 407 -21.87 -4.58 -1.70
N ARG A 408 -22.57 -5.68 -2.01
CA ARG A 408 -22.14 -6.60 -3.07
C ARG A 408 -22.30 -5.91 -4.43
N LEU A 409 -21.29 -6.01 -5.27
CA LEU A 409 -21.36 -5.49 -6.63
C LEU A 409 -22.15 -6.46 -7.52
N GLY A 410 -22.83 -5.94 -8.55
CA GLY A 410 -23.49 -6.80 -9.53
C GLY A 410 -22.49 -7.54 -10.42
N ASP A 411 -22.88 -8.71 -10.91
CA ASP A 411 -22.01 -9.63 -11.65
C ASP A 411 -21.29 -8.97 -12.84
N ALA A 412 -21.99 -8.14 -13.62
CA ALA A 412 -21.39 -7.40 -14.74
C ALA A 412 -20.24 -6.47 -14.31
N VAL A 413 -20.31 -5.89 -13.11
CA VAL A 413 -19.23 -5.05 -12.57
C VAL A 413 -18.08 -5.91 -12.08
N GLU A 414 -18.37 -7.07 -11.47
CA GLU A 414 -17.32 -8.00 -11.05
C GLU A 414 -16.56 -8.59 -12.25
N GLU A 415 -17.24 -8.93 -13.35
CA GLU A 415 -16.61 -9.36 -14.61
C GLU A 415 -15.64 -8.30 -15.16
N GLU A 416 -16.04 -7.03 -15.16
CA GLU A 416 -15.15 -5.93 -15.52
C GLU A 416 -13.94 -5.86 -14.58
N LEU A 417 -14.16 -6.06 -13.28
CA LEU A 417 -13.12 -6.00 -12.26
C LEU A 417 -12.13 -7.17 -12.31
N VAL A 418 -12.51 -8.32 -12.87
CA VAL A 418 -11.58 -9.42 -13.18
C VAL A 418 -10.52 -8.94 -14.16
N GLN A 419 -10.93 -8.29 -15.25
CA GLN A 419 -10.00 -7.72 -16.23
C GLN A 419 -9.18 -6.56 -15.62
N VAL A 420 -9.81 -5.67 -14.86
CA VAL A 420 -9.10 -4.58 -14.15
C VAL A 420 -8.03 -5.13 -13.20
N THR A 421 -8.28 -6.26 -12.55
CA THR A 421 -7.29 -6.91 -11.67
C THR A 421 -6.09 -7.42 -12.46
N LYS A 422 -6.36 -8.04 -13.62
CA LYS A 422 -5.31 -8.54 -14.52
C LYS A 422 -4.44 -7.38 -15.02
N ASP A 423 -5.05 -6.31 -15.49
CA ASP A 423 -4.36 -5.11 -16.00
C ASP A 423 -3.52 -4.45 -14.90
N PHE A 424 -4.11 -4.25 -13.71
CA PHE A 424 -3.40 -3.65 -12.57
C PHE A 424 -2.20 -4.51 -12.16
N GLY A 425 -2.39 -5.83 -12.09
CA GLY A 425 -1.33 -6.75 -11.73
C GLY A 425 -0.23 -6.83 -12.80
N GLN A 426 -0.54 -6.64 -14.09
CA GLN A 426 0.49 -6.50 -15.13
C GLN A 426 1.32 -5.23 -14.94
N ILE A 427 0.67 -4.08 -14.72
CA ILE A 427 1.32 -2.81 -14.44
C ILE A 427 2.22 -2.93 -13.20
N MET A 428 1.67 -3.43 -12.10
CA MET A 428 2.39 -3.54 -10.84
C MET A 428 3.51 -4.58 -10.92
N GLY A 429 3.29 -5.72 -11.56
CA GLY A 429 4.31 -6.74 -11.79
C GLY A 429 5.49 -6.21 -12.61
N ARG A 430 5.22 -5.38 -13.63
CA ARG A 430 6.27 -4.64 -14.38
C ARG A 430 7.01 -3.67 -13.47
N ALA A 431 6.29 -2.83 -12.72
CA ALA A 431 6.90 -1.86 -11.80
C ALA A 431 7.77 -2.53 -10.73
N ILE A 432 7.36 -3.70 -10.23
CA ILE A 432 8.13 -4.48 -9.27
C ILE A 432 9.39 -5.05 -9.92
N ARG A 433 9.30 -5.68 -11.10
CA ARG A 433 10.47 -6.27 -11.79
C ARG A 433 11.53 -5.24 -12.19
N GLU A 434 11.12 -4.00 -12.46
CA GLU A 434 12.06 -2.89 -12.71
C GLU A 434 12.88 -2.50 -11.47
N ARG A 435 12.41 -2.84 -10.25
CA ARG A 435 12.97 -2.35 -9.00
C ARG A 435 13.42 -3.45 -8.04
N PHE A 436 13.00 -4.69 -8.24
CA PHE A 436 13.24 -5.81 -7.32
C PHE A 436 13.57 -7.10 -8.06
N ASP A 437 14.41 -7.91 -7.42
CA ASP A 437 14.58 -9.32 -7.81
C ASP A 437 13.40 -10.15 -7.30
N VAL A 438 12.77 -10.90 -8.20
CA VAL A 438 11.52 -11.64 -7.92
C VAL A 438 11.61 -13.15 -8.16
N THR A 439 12.76 -13.62 -8.63
CA THR A 439 13.09 -15.02 -8.91
C THR A 439 14.59 -15.21 -8.67
N PRO A 440 15.11 -16.43 -8.43
CA PRO A 440 16.55 -16.67 -8.44
C PRO A 440 17.13 -16.10 -9.74
N ASN A 441 18.17 -15.26 -9.60
CA ASN A 441 18.96 -14.87 -10.76
C ASN A 441 19.88 -16.05 -11.07
N ASP A 442 19.82 -16.59 -12.28
CA ASP A 442 20.81 -17.53 -12.80
C ASP A 442 22.21 -16.90 -12.85
#